data_AF-K3YM99-F1
#
_entry.id   AF-K3YM99-F1
#
_cell.length_a   1.000
_cell.length_b   1.000
_cell.length_c   1.000
_cell.angle_alpha   90.00
_cell.angle_beta   90.00
_cell.angle_gamma   90.00
#
_symmetry.space_group_name_H-M   'P 1'
#
loop_
_entity.id
_entity.type
_entity.pdbx_description
1 polymer ?
#
loop_
_entity_poly.entity_id
_entity_poly.type
_entity_poly.pdbx_seq_one_letter_code
_entity_poly.pdbx_strand_id
1 'polypeptide(L)'
;NGYCWVDQYKLSLSTMTGGWVHFHVMDCFSKMLSCHQQLIANLEGHIHQKYFEQNTVNILMTKSLNLECFKVDFLELVGFSLYNAGLVHIPCFNLNQWLLIVANFMHNNYNVIEFQLQYISVPKYKFRYDSGIYRIQFMQTYNGTRTVAFSNEDVIVIRAKFLYQLCTSQFNKTKSEFIRKFLKDNNKRARTYDWSSKVPIMPKL
;
A
#
# COMPACT_ATOMS: atom_id res chain seq x y z
N ASN A 1 16.70 -2.35 0.75
CA ASN A 1 15.64 -1.37 0.43
C ASN A 1 16.16 0.04 0.62
N GLY A 2 16.17 0.84 -0.45
CA GLY A 2 16.57 2.25 -0.40
C GLY A 2 15.49 3.14 0.22
N TYR A 3 15.85 4.37 0.58
CA TYR A 3 14.91 5.37 1.08
C TYR A 3 13.90 5.80 0.01
N CYS A 4 12.66 6.12 0.39
CA CYS A 4 11.72 6.89 -0.45
C CYS A 4 11.54 8.27 0.17
N TRP A 5 11.54 9.31 -0.66
CA TRP A 5 11.35 10.68 -0.23
C TRP A 5 10.14 11.27 -0.94
N VAL A 6 9.28 11.94 -0.17
CA VAL A 6 8.20 12.77 -0.71
C VAL A 6 8.34 14.16 -0.13
N ASP A 7 8.26 15.17 -0.99
CA ASP A 7 8.23 16.56 -0.56
C ASP A 7 6.84 16.95 -0.04
N GLN A 8 6.78 18.06 0.71
CA GLN A 8 5.54 18.54 1.31
C GLN A 8 4.46 18.83 0.26
N TYR A 9 4.85 19.31 -0.93
CA TYR A 9 3.92 19.66 -2.00
C TYR A 9 3.19 18.41 -2.53
N LYS A 10 3.94 17.39 -2.94
CA LYS A 10 3.39 16.11 -3.43
C LYS A 10 2.53 15.42 -2.38
N LEU A 11 2.96 15.44 -1.12
CA LEU A 11 2.20 14.85 -0.01
C LEU A 11 0.88 15.61 0.23
N SER A 12 0.92 16.94 0.26
CA SER A 12 -0.26 17.78 0.50
C SER A 12 -1.27 17.60 -0.63
N LEU A 13 -0.82 17.68 -1.89
CA LEU A 13 -1.70 17.44 -3.04
C LEU A 13 -2.27 16.03 -3.05
N SER A 14 -1.52 15.02 -2.63
CA SER A 14 -2.02 13.64 -2.60
C SER A 14 -3.05 13.38 -1.51
N THR A 15 -3.08 14.21 -0.46
CA THR A 15 -3.92 14.00 0.73
C THR A 15 -5.06 15.01 0.83
N MET A 16 -5.04 16.12 0.10
CA MET A 16 -6.15 17.07 0.05
C MET A 16 -7.35 16.52 -0.74
N THR A 17 -8.54 17.07 -0.47
CA THR A 17 -9.76 16.78 -1.25
C THR A 17 -9.58 17.18 -2.71
N GLY A 18 -10.00 16.33 -3.65
CA GLY A 18 -9.80 16.55 -5.09
C GLY A 18 -8.40 16.22 -5.60
N GLY A 19 -7.47 15.89 -4.69
CA GLY A 19 -6.08 15.64 -4.99
C GLY A 19 -5.79 14.22 -5.47
N TRP A 20 -4.94 14.10 -6.50
CA TRP A 20 -4.45 12.81 -7.00
C TRP A 20 -3.30 12.29 -6.15
N VAL A 21 -3.36 11.00 -5.79
CA VAL A 21 -2.22 10.33 -5.15
C VAL A 21 -1.05 10.25 -6.14
N HIS A 22 0.05 10.92 -5.81
CA HIS A 22 1.29 10.88 -6.56
C HIS A 22 2.01 9.53 -6.36
N PHE A 23 2.72 9.03 -7.37
CA PHE A 23 3.40 7.73 -7.30
C PHE A 23 4.42 7.63 -6.15
N HIS A 24 5.23 8.67 -5.89
CA HIS A 24 6.07 8.71 -4.68
C HIS A 24 5.30 8.57 -3.36
N VAL A 25 4.05 9.05 -3.26
CA VAL A 25 3.22 8.85 -2.07
C VAL A 25 2.76 7.40 -1.99
N MET A 26 2.36 6.80 -3.12
CA MET A 26 2.06 5.36 -3.20
C MET A 26 3.27 4.51 -2.77
N ASP A 27 4.48 4.83 -3.24
CA ASP A 27 5.72 4.15 -2.86
C ASP A 27 6.02 4.28 -1.36
N CYS A 28 5.76 5.46 -0.77
CA CYS A 28 5.87 5.65 0.67
C CYS A 28 4.92 4.70 1.43
N PHE A 29 3.68 4.51 0.95
CA PHE A 29 2.77 3.53 1.52
C PHE A 29 3.26 2.10 1.31
N SER A 30 3.66 1.71 0.10
CA SER A 30 4.20 0.37 -0.18
C SER A 30 5.38 0.01 0.73
N LYS A 31 6.33 0.95 0.93
CA LYS A 31 7.46 0.75 1.85
C LYS A 31 7.04 0.67 3.30
N MET A 32 6.21 1.62 3.75
CA MET A 32 5.73 1.63 5.14
C MET A 32 4.99 0.33 5.48
N LEU A 33 4.11 -0.14 4.59
CA LEU A 33 3.40 -1.40 4.77
C LEU A 33 4.35 -2.60 4.74
N SER A 34 5.36 -2.61 3.85
CA SER A 34 6.41 -3.64 3.85
C SER A 34 7.18 -3.69 5.17
N CYS A 35 7.50 -2.55 5.77
CA CYS A 35 8.15 -2.50 7.09
C CYS A 35 7.21 -3.01 8.20
N HIS A 36 5.92 -2.70 8.15
CA HIS A 36 4.95 -3.26 9.10
C HIS A 36 4.85 -4.79 8.99
N GLN A 37 4.84 -5.35 7.78
CA GLN A 37 4.81 -6.80 7.57
C GLN A 37 5.99 -7.51 8.24
N GLN A 38 7.18 -6.91 8.23
CA GLN A 38 8.35 -7.46 8.90
C GLN A 38 8.19 -7.56 10.43
N LEU A 39 7.40 -6.68 11.04
CA LEU A 39 7.16 -6.72 12.49
C LEU A 39 6.24 -7.87 12.91
N ILE A 40 5.38 -8.33 12.01
CA ILE A 40 4.36 -9.35 12.27
C ILE A 40 4.67 -10.68 11.59
N ALA A 41 5.84 -10.80 10.94
CA ALA A 41 6.23 -11.96 10.17
C ALA A 41 6.29 -13.27 10.98
N ASN A 42 6.51 -13.18 12.30
CA ASN A 42 6.61 -14.33 13.20
C ASN A 42 5.28 -14.68 13.90
N LEU A 43 4.19 -13.97 13.60
CA LEU A 43 2.88 -14.29 14.17
C LEU A 43 2.27 -15.49 13.45
N GLU A 44 1.74 -16.44 14.22
CA GLU A 44 1.10 -17.63 13.67
C GLU A 44 -0.13 -17.24 12.81
N GLY A 45 -0.30 -17.92 11.67
CA GLY A 45 -1.37 -17.63 10.71
C GLY A 45 -1.19 -16.34 9.90
N HIS A 46 -0.06 -15.64 10.05
CA HIS A 46 0.24 -14.44 9.30
C HIS A 46 0.44 -14.73 7.80
N ILE A 47 -0.33 -14.04 6.95
CA ILE A 47 -0.14 -14.06 5.50
C ILE A 47 0.90 -13.00 5.13
N HIS A 48 2.04 -13.44 4.59
CA HIS A 48 3.10 -12.52 4.16
C HIS A 48 2.63 -11.67 2.97
N GLN A 49 2.60 -10.35 3.15
CA GLN A 49 2.24 -9.42 2.09
C GLN A 49 3.47 -8.68 1.55
N LYS A 50 3.57 -8.62 0.22
CA LYS A 50 4.59 -7.86 -0.50
C LYS A 50 3.92 -6.70 -1.24
N TYR A 51 4.56 -5.54 -1.25
CA TYR A 51 4.07 -4.36 -1.95
C TYR A 51 5.12 -3.88 -2.95
N PHE A 52 4.76 -3.82 -4.24
CA PHE A 52 5.67 -3.32 -5.27
C PHE A 52 5.69 -1.80 -5.30
N GLU A 53 6.87 -1.26 -5.55
CA GLU A 53 7.13 0.16 -5.79
C GLU A 53 6.98 0.44 -7.30
N GLN A 54 6.72 1.70 -7.64
CA GLN A 54 6.48 2.14 -9.01
C GLN A 54 7.60 1.75 -9.96
N ASN A 55 8.86 1.74 -9.51
CA ASN A 55 10.00 1.31 -10.35
C ASN A 55 9.88 -0.17 -10.75
N THR A 56 9.53 -1.05 -9.81
CA THR A 56 9.30 -2.48 -10.08
C THR A 56 8.10 -2.65 -11.01
N VAL A 57 7.01 -1.93 -10.76
CA VAL A 57 5.81 -1.97 -11.61
C VAL A 57 6.13 -1.49 -13.04
N ASN A 58 6.89 -0.40 -13.19
CA ASN A 58 7.27 0.13 -14.50
C ASN A 58 8.09 -0.88 -15.31
N ILE A 59 9.03 -1.58 -14.66
CA ILE A 59 9.77 -2.67 -15.30
C ILE A 59 8.76 -3.72 -15.76
N LEU A 60 7.95 -4.29 -14.88
CA LEU A 60 7.00 -5.36 -15.23
C LEU A 60 5.99 -4.97 -16.32
N MET A 61 5.61 -3.70 -16.41
CA MET A 61 4.66 -3.19 -17.41
C MET A 61 5.32 -2.77 -18.74
N THR A 62 6.64 -2.90 -18.87
CA THR A 62 7.36 -2.52 -20.10
C THR A 62 7.07 -3.52 -21.22
N LYS A 63 6.37 -3.06 -22.27
CA LYS A 63 5.90 -3.89 -23.39
C LYS A 63 6.99 -4.64 -24.17
N SER A 64 8.24 -4.17 -24.11
CA SER A 64 9.37 -4.74 -24.84
C SER A 64 10.21 -5.71 -24.00
N LEU A 65 9.79 -6.04 -22.78
CA LEU A 65 10.46 -7.08 -22.01
C LEU A 65 10.13 -8.44 -22.61
N ASN A 66 11.15 -9.10 -23.15
CA ASN A 66 11.05 -10.52 -23.43
C ASN A 66 11.06 -11.28 -22.09
N LEU A 67 9.87 -11.65 -21.62
CA LEU A 67 9.69 -12.39 -20.37
C LEU A 67 10.32 -13.78 -20.40
N GLU A 68 10.60 -14.34 -21.58
CA GLU A 68 11.30 -15.64 -21.72
C GLU A 68 12.78 -15.54 -21.33
N CYS A 69 13.36 -14.34 -21.32
CA CYS A 69 14.76 -14.10 -20.93
C CYS A 69 14.93 -13.81 -19.44
N PHE A 70 13.84 -13.71 -18.67
CA PHE A 70 13.94 -13.47 -17.23
C PHE A 70 14.32 -14.75 -16.51
N LYS A 71 15.54 -14.79 -15.98
CA LYS A 71 15.94 -15.83 -15.02
C LYS A 71 14.99 -15.80 -13.83
N VAL A 72 14.66 -16.97 -13.29
CA VAL A 72 13.88 -17.13 -12.05
C VAL A 72 14.43 -16.23 -10.94
N ASP A 73 15.76 -16.08 -10.90
CA ASP A 73 16.50 -15.25 -9.96
C ASP A 73 16.27 -13.74 -10.12
N PHE A 74 15.70 -13.24 -11.22
CA PHE A 74 15.48 -11.79 -11.39
C PHE A 74 14.58 -11.23 -10.30
N LEU A 75 13.54 -11.97 -9.94
CA LEU A 75 12.67 -11.56 -8.86
C LEU A 75 13.44 -11.61 -7.51
N GLU A 76 14.33 -12.58 -7.34
CA GLU A 76 15.21 -12.65 -6.17
C GLU A 76 16.21 -11.47 -6.12
N LEU A 77 16.70 -11.01 -7.27
CA LEU A 77 17.55 -9.81 -7.38
C LEU A 77 16.85 -8.53 -6.93
N VAL A 78 15.51 -8.46 -7.05
CA VAL A 78 14.70 -7.37 -6.48
C VAL A 78 14.14 -7.72 -5.08
N GLY A 79 14.67 -8.76 -4.45
CA GLY A 79 14.33 -9.18 -3.09
C GLY A 79 12.95 -9.82 -2.96
N PHE A 80 12.47 -10.48 -4.02
CA PHE A 80 11.23 -11.24 -4.05
C PHE A 80 11.51 -12.74 -4.19
N SER A 81 11.06 -13.52 -3.20
CA SER A 81 11.04 -14.98 -3.28
C SER A 81 9.60 -15.45 -3.34
N LEU A 82 9.28 -16.26 -4.36
CA LEU A 82 7.93 -16.81 -4.53
C LEU A 82 7.53 -17.69 -3.34
N TYR A 83 8.47 -18.45 -2.78
CA TYR A 83 8.24 -19.37 -1.66
C TYR A 83 7.72 -18.70 -0.39
N ASN A 84 7.96 -17.40 -0.23
CA ASN A 84 7.53 -16.63 0.94
C ASN A 84 6.44 -15.61 0.60
N ALA A 85 5.90 -15.61 -0.62
CA ALA A 85 4.90 -14.64 -1.04
C ALA A 85 3.50 -15.19 -0.73
N GLY A 86 2.74 -14.53 0.16
CA GLY A 86 1.32 -14.82 0.35
C GLY A 86 0.46 -13.97 -0.58
N LEU A 87 0.52 -12.66 -0.44
CA LEU A 87 -0.16 -11.70 -1.32
C LEU A 87 0.85 -10.69 -1.88
N VAL A 88 0.82 -10.45 -3.19
CA VAL A 88 1.70 -9.47 -3.84
C VAL A 88 0.86 -8.35 -4.44
N HIS A 89 0.94 -7.18 -3.83
CA HIS A 89 0.22 -5.98 -4.21
C HIS A 89 1.01 -5.19 -5.25
N ILE A 90 0.38 -4.95 -6.39
CA ILE A 90 0.97 -4.28 -7.55
C ILE A 90 0.08 -3.07 -7.88
N PRO A 91 0.35 -1.89 -7.28
CA PRO A 91 -0.39 -0.67 -7.58
C PRO A 91 0.07 -0.14 -8.94
N CYS A 92 -0.85 -0.07 -9.91
CA CYS A 92 -0.57 0.37 -11.27
C CYS A 92 -1.30 1.70 -11.54
N PHE A 93 -0.60 2.66 -12.12
CA PHE A 93 -1.22 3.87 -12.66
C PHE A 93 -1.41 3.72 -14.16
N ASN A 94 -2.67 3.64 -14.61
CA ASN A 94 -3.00 3.48 -16.03
C ASN A 94 -4.24 4.31 -16.40
N LEU A 95 -4.27 4.88 -17.60
CA LEU A 95 -5.39 5.68 -18.12
C LEU A 95 -5.91 6.74 -17.13
N ASN A 96 -4.99 7.41 -16.45
CA ASN A 96 -5.25 8.40 -15.40
C ASN A 96 -6.06 7.84 -14.22
N GLN A 97 -5.83 6.59 -13.81
CA GLN A 97 -6.43 5.98 -12.62
C GLN A 97 -5.48 5.00 -11.95
N TRP A 98 -5.61 4.88 -10.63
CA TRP A 98 -4.96 3.82 -9.88
C TRP A 98 -5.77 2.53 -9.93
N LEU A 99 -5.10 1.48 -10.37
CA LEU A 99 -5.53 0.09 -10.33
C LEU A 99 -4.69 -0.64 -9.28
N LEU A 100 -5.24 -1.71 -8.71
CA LEU A 100 -4.50 -2.59 -7.82
C LEU A 100 -4.67 -4.00 -8.36
N ILE A 101 -3.57 -4.60 -8.79
CA ILE A 101 -3.49 -6.03 -9.10
C ILE A 101 -2.93 -6.71 -7.86
N VAL A 102 -3.51 -7.84 -7.45
CA VAL A 102 -2.96 -8.65 -6.37
C VAL A 102 -2.74 -10.06 -6.88
N ALA A 103 -1.48 -10.51 -6.91
CA ALA A 103 -1.18 -11.91 -7.13
C ALA A 103 -1.35 -12.66 -5.81
N ASN A 104 -2.24 -13.66 -5.79
CA ASN A 104 -2.60 -14.42 -4.61
C ASN A 104 -1.93 -15.79 -4.64
N PHE A 105 -0.96 -15.99 -3.75
CA PHE A 105 -0.13 -17.19 -3.65
C PHE A 105 -0.38 -17.96 -2.34
N MET A 106 -1.40 -17.59 -1.56
CA MET A 106 -1.65 -18.13 -0.21
C MET A 106 -1.83 -19.66 -0.15
N HIS A 107 -2.14 -20.32 -1.27
CA HIS A 107 -2.38 -21.75 -1.32
C HIS A 107 -1.12 -22.58 -1.63
N ASN A 108 0.07 -21.97 -1.73
CA ASN A 108 1.40 -22.61 -1.88
C ASN A 108 1.54 -23.69 -2.98
N ASN A 109 0.55 -23.83 -3.86
CA ASN A 109 0.55 -24.73 -5.00
C ASN A 109 0.09 -23.92 -6.23
N TYR A 110 1.05 -23.27 -6.87
CA TYR A 110 0.79 -22.39 -8.00
C TYR A 110 1.59 -22.87 -9.22
N ASN A 111 0.86 -23.08 -10.31
CA ASN A 111 1.45 -23.12 -11.64
C ASN A 111 1.58 -21.66 -12.10
N VAL A 112 2.80 -21.13 -12.13
CA VAL A 112 3.07 -19.74 -12.54
C VAL A 112 2.68 -19.43 -13.99
N ILE A 113 2.34 -20.45 -14.78
CA ILE A 113 1.87 -20.32 -16.15
C ILE A 113 0.32 -20.22 -16.19
N GLU A 114 -0.36 -20.70 -15.16
CA GLU A 114 -1.83 -20.83 -15.12
C GLU A 114 -2.42 -20.01 -13.98
N PHE A 115 -2.53 -18.70 -14.20
CA PHE A 115 -3.25 -17.82 -13.29
C PHE A 115 -4.73 -17.73 -13.65
N GLN A 116 -5.61 -17.92 -12.65
CA GLN A 116 -7.02 -17.60 -12.79
C GLN A 116 -7.27 -16.13 -12.43
N LEU A 117 -7.91 -15.40 -13.36
CA LEU A 117 -8.32 -14.03 -13.08
C LEU A 117 -9.57 -14.01 -12.20
N GLN A 118 -9.49 -13.29 -11.08
CA GLN A 118 -10.61 -13.08 -10.17
C GLN A 118 -10.90 -11.59 -10.02
N TYR A 119 -12.17 -11.21 -10.17
CA TYR A 119 -12.64 -9.86 -9.93
C TYR A 119 -13.31 -9.79 -8.58
N ILE A 120 -12.82 -8.89 -7.72
CA ILE A 120 -13.34 -8.70 -6.37
C ILE A 120 -14.25 -7.48 -6.37
N SER A 121 -15.47 -7.66 -5.88
CA SER A 121 -16.39 -6.55 -5.67
C SER A 121 -15.82 -5.62 -4.61
N VAL A 122 -15.68 -4.34 -4.95
CA VAL A 122 -15.16 -3.30 -4.06
C VAL A 122 -16.04 -2.05 -4.15
N PRO A 123 -16.04 -1.19 -3.12
CA PRO A 123 -16.73 0.08 -3.19
C PRO A 123 -16.34 0.90 -4.43
N LYS A 124 -17.34 1.47 -5.10
CA LYS A 124 -17.15 2.30 -6.29
C LYS A 124 -16.89 3.75 -5.86
N TYR A 125 -15.74 4.28 -6.24
CA TYR A 125 -15.47 5.71 -6.08
C TYR A 125 -16.28 6.54 -7.07
N LYS A 126 -16.74 7.71 -6.63
CA LYS A 126 -17.46 8.69 -7.44
C LYS A 126 -16.51 9.46 -8.37
N PHE A 127 -15.29 9.73 -7.92
CA PHE A 127 -14.33 10.57 -8.64
C PHE A 127 -13.02 9.84 -8.92
N ARG A 128 -12.48 10.01 -10.14
CA ARG A 128 -11.26 9.29 -10.59
C ARG A 128 -10.03 9.61 -9.74
N TYR A 129 -9.93 10.84 -9.21
CA TYR A 129 -8.80 11.29 -8.38
C TYR A 129 -8.73 10.57 -7.02
N ASP A 130 -9.83 9.97 -6.55
CA ASP A 130 -9.85 9.18 -5.31
C ASP A 130 -9.38 7.75 -5.50
N SER A 131 -9.15 7.30 -6.75
CA SER A 131 -8.72 5.94 -7.05
C SER A 131 -7.49 5.51 -6.25
N GLY A 132 -6.52 6.39 -6.06
CA GLY A 132 -5.31 6.10 -5.27
C GLY A 132 -5.60 5.87 -3.79
N ILE A 133 -6.51 6.65 -3.20
CA ILE A 133 -6.94 6.48 -1.80
C ILE A 133 -7.62 5.12 -1.61
N TYR A 134 -8.48 4.74 -2.57
CA TYR A 134 -9.10 3.43 -2.55
C TYR A 134 -8.06 2.30 -2.63
N ARG A 135 -7.04 2.43 -3.48
CA ARG A 135 -6.02 1.38 -3.61
C ARG A 135 -5.13 1.25 -2.38
N ILE A 136 -4.74 2.36 -1.75
CA ILE A 136 -4.02 2.32 -0.47
C ILE A 136 -4.88 1.63 0.61
N GLN A 137 -6.18 1.96 0.68
CA GLN A 137 -7.08 1.32 1.65
C GLN A 137 -7.23 -0.18 1.39
N PHE A 138 -7.30 -0.61 0.12
CA PHE A 138 -7.36 -2.02 -0.23
C PHE A 138 -6.03 -2.73 0.04
N MET A 139 -4.88 -2.10 -0.17
CA MET A 139 -3.58 -2.66 0.23
C MET A 139 -3.49 -2.92 1.74
N GLN A 140 -4.21 -2.15 2.56
CA GLN A 140 -4.23 -2.32 4.02
C GLN A 140 -5.25 -3.37 4.51
N THR A 141 -6.30 -3.63 3.74
CA THR A 141 -7.48 -4.37 4.23
C THR A 141 -7.81 -5.62 3.44
N TYR A 142 -7.19 -5.82 2.29
CA TYR A 142 -7.37 -7.03 1.50
C TYR A 142 -6.74 -8.23 2.20
N ASN A 143 -7.52 -9.29 2.38
CA ASN A 143 -7.10 -10.52 3.06
C ASN A 143 -7.02 -11.73 2.12
N GLY A 144 -7.06 -11.51 0.81
CA GLY A 144 -7.07 -12.58 -0.19
C GLY A 144 -8.45 -12.97 -0.72
N THR A 145 -9.54 -12.52 -0.10
CA THR A 145 -10.90 -12.76 -0.59
C THR A 145 -11.77 -11.51 -0.65
N ARG A 146 -11.58 -10.58 0.28
CA ARG A 146 -12.38 -9.35 0.38
C ARG A 146 -11.58 -8.17 0.91
N THR A 147 -12.13 -6.98 0.75
CA THR A 147 -11.63 -5.74 1.37
C THR A 147 -12.65 -5.21 2.37
N VAL A 148 -12.22 -4.33 3.28
CA VAL A 148 -13.15 -3.63 4.18
C VAL A 148 -13.97 -2.64 3.37
N ALA A 149 -15.29 -2.67 3.55
CA ALA A 149 -16.20 -1.73 2.92
C ALA A 149 -16.07 -0.32 3.53
N PHE A 150 -16.18 0.69 2.68
CA PHE A 150 -16.26 2.12 3.04
C PHE A 150 -16.97 2.86 1.90
N SER A 151 -17.44 4.08 2.14
CA SER A 151 -18.20 4.87 1.17
C SER A 151 -17.41 6.08 0.64
N ASN A 152 -18.02 6.87 -0.24
CA ASN A 152 -17.39 8.08 -0.77
C ASN A 152 -17.28 9.18 0.29
N GLU A 153 -18.19 9.18 1.26
CA GLU A 153 -18.21 10.11 2.40
C GLU A 153 -17.01 9.89 3.32
N ASP A 154 -16.53 8.64 3.42
CA ASP A 154 -15.38 8.27 4.26
C ASP A 154 -14.04 8.75 3.70
N VAL A 155 -13.96 9.06 2.41
CA VAL A 155 -12.69 9.33 1.70
C VAL A 155 -11.90 10.48 2.33
N ILE A 156 -12.58 11.53 2.81
CA ILE A 156 -11.93 12.66 3.48
C ILE A 156 -11.27 12.21 4.80
N VAL A 157 -11.97 11.39 5.57
CA VAL A 157 -11.44 10.82 6.82
C VAL A 157 -10.28 9.88 6.55
N ILE A 158 -10.39 9.04 5.51
CA ILE A 158 -9.33 8.12 5.08
C ILE A 158 -8.08 8.90 4.64
N ARG A 159 -8.23 10.00 3.88
CA ARG A 159 -7.13 10.89 3.50
C ARG A 159 -6.40 11.45 4.73
N ALA A 160 -7.13 11.95 5.72
CA ALA A 160 -6.55 12.45 6.96
C ALA A 160 -5.83 11.34 7.74
N LYS A 161 -6.43 10.14 7.81
CA LYS A 161 -5.81 8.94 8.42
C LYS A 161 -4.50 8.57 7.73
N PHE A 162 -4.47 8.61 6.40
CA PHE A 162 -3.28 8.31 5.60
C PHE A 162 -2.16 9.33 5.79
N LEU A 163 -2.48 10.62 5.81
CA LEU A 163 -1.51 11.65 6.15
C LEU A 163 -0.94 11.42 7.54
N TYR A 164 -1.81 11.17 8.54
CA TYR A 164 -1.39 10.88 9.90
C TYR A 164 -0.46 9.66 9.96
N GLN A 165 -0.86 8.53 9.36
CA GLN A 165 -0.06 7.30 9.29
C GLN A 165 1.34 7.55 8.72
N LEU A 166 1.46 8.28 7.60
CA LEU A 166 2.76 8.60 7.02
C LEU A 166 3.58 9.52 7.92
N CYS A 167 2.96 10.51 8.56
CA CYS A 167 3.69 11.42 9.44
C CYS A 167 4.16 10.74 10.72
N THR A 168 3.37 9.81 11.29
CA THR A 168 3.63 9.21 12.60
C THR A 168 4.30 7.84 12.56
N SER A 169 4.44 7.23 11.39
CA SER A 169 5.11 5.94 11.26
C SER A 169 6.53 6.01 11.82
N GLN A 170 6.89 5.06 12.69
CA GLN A 170 8.23 4.95 13.26
C GLN A 170 9.32 4.70 12.19
N PHE A 171 8.91 4.23 11.02
CA PHE A 171 9.81 3.99 9.89
C PHE A 171 10.10 5.24 9.06
N ASN A 172 9.35 6.32 9.30
CA ASN A 172 9.48 7.55 8.54
C ASN A 172 10.32 8.58 9.29
N LYS A 173 11.15 9.31 8.55
CA LYS A 173 11.91 10.45 9.06
C LYS A 173 11.39 11.72 8.40
N THR A 174 11.14 12.75 9.20
CA THR A 174 10.77 14.07 8.69
C THR A 174 11.93 15.05 8.83
N LYS A 175 12.18 15.84 7.77
CA LYS A 175 13.07 17.01 7.81
C LYS A 175 12.32 18.30 8.14
N SER A 176 11.00 18.33 8.00
CA SER A 176 10.19 19.51 8.28
C SER A 176 10.09 19.74 9.79
N GLU A 177 10.57 20.89 10.25
CA GLU A 177 10.49 21.28 11.66
C GLU A 177 9.04 21.43 12.14
N PHE A 178 8.16 21.96 11.29
CA PHE A 178 6.73 22.02 11.56
C PHE A 178 6.15 20.63 11.85
N ILE A 179 6.43 19.63 11.00
CA ILE A 179 5.96 18.27 11.21
C ILE A 179 6.59 17.69 12.48
N ARG A 180 7.88 17.94 12.75
CA ARG A 180 8.52 17.48 14.00
C ARG A 180 7.81 18.04 15.24
N LYS A 181 7.45 19.32 15.23
CA LYS A 181 6.71 19.97 16.31
C LYS A 181 5.31 19.36 16.44
N PHE A 182 4.58 19.23 15.34
CA PHE A 182 3.28 18.57 15.30
C PHE A 182 3.33 17.16 15.89
N LEU A 183 4.33 16.35 15.52
CA LEU A 183 4.49 14.98 16.05
C LEU A 183 4.81 14.97 17.55
N LYS A 184 5.66 15.88 18.02
CA LYS A 184 5.95 16.02 19.47
C LYS A 184 4.71 16.39 20.27
N ASP A 185 3.89 17.30 19.76
CA ASP A 185 2.69 17.79 20.43
C ASP A 185 1.55 16.75 20.41
N ASN A 186 1.42 16.01 19.31
CA ASN A 186 0.34 15.03 19.13
C ASN A 186 0.67 13.62 19.64
N ASN A 187 1.95 13.23 19.77
CA ASN A 187 2.31 11.97 20.44
C ASN A 187 1.87 11.94 21.92
N LYS A 188 1.67 13.10 22.55
CA LYS A 188 1.06 13.20 23.89
C LYS A 188 -0.44 12.93 23.88
N ARG A 189 -1.16 13.28 22.79
CA ARG A 189 -2.62 13.12 22.63
C ARG A 189 -3.02 11.79 21.98
N ALA A 190 -2.18 11.22 21.12
CA ALA A 190 -2.43 9.94 20.45
C ALA A 190 -2.56 8.76 21.44
N ARG A 191 -1.94 8.86 22.62
CA ARG A 191 -2.13 7.88 23.72
C ARG A 191 -3.54 7.89 24.31
N THR A 192 -4.35 8.91 24.03
CA THR A 192 -5.70 9.09 24.59
C THR A 192 -6.83 8.92 23.58
N TYR A 193 -6.53 8.77 22.29
CA TYR A 193 -7.56 8.61 21.23
C TYR A 193 -7.54 7.19 20.68
N ASP A 194 -8.59 6.43 20.97
CA ASP A 194 -8.80 5.09 20.43
C ASP A 194 -9.46 5.16 19.03
N TRP A 195 -8.61 5.15 18.01
CA TRP A 195 -9.02 5.12 16.60
C TRP A 195 -9.62 3.79 16.16
N SER A 196 -9.62 2.75 17.01
CA SER A 196 -10.26 1.47 16.71
C SER A 196 -11.79 1.52 16.73
N SER A 197 -12.36 2.57 17.34
CA SER A 197 -13.81 2.71 17.56
C SER A 197 -14.62 3.19 16.34
N LYS A 198 -14.00 3.64 15.25
CA LYS A 198 -14.72 4.23 14.10
C LYS A 198 -14.34 3.68 12.71
N VAL A 199 -13.26 2.92 12.59
CA VAL A 199 -12.88 2.21 11.35
C VAL A 199 -12.15 0.95 11.78
N PRO A 200 -12.43 -0.24 11.23
CA PRO A 200 -11.69 -1.45 11.58
C PRO A 200 -10.21 -1.23 11.24
N ILE A 201 -9.41 -1.03 12.28
CA ILE A 201 -7.97 -1.27 12.24
C ILE A 201 -7.84 -2.79 12.24
N MET A 202 -6.81 -3.32 11.56
CA MET A 202 -6.42 -4.72 11.72
C MET A 202 -6.54 -5.12 13.21
N PRO A 203 -7.14 -6.28 13.52
CA PRO A 203 -7.21 -6.72 14.90
C PRO A 203 -5.81 -6.69 15.49
N LYS A 204 -5.70 -6.15 16.72
CA LYS A 204 -4.56 -6.50 17.57
C LYS A 204 -4.63 -8.01 17.74
N LEU A 205 -3.71 -8.71 17.10
CA LEU A 205 -3.39 -10.11 17.33
C LEU A 205 -2.16 -10.13 18.23
#